data_AF-A0A927YXZ5-F1
#
_entry.id   AF-A0A927YXZ5-F1
#
_cell.length_a   1.000
_cell.length_b   1.000
_cell.length_c   1.000
_cell.angle_alpha   90.00
_cell.angle_beta   90.00
_cell.angle_gamma   90.00
#
_symmetry.space_group_name_H-M   'P 1'
#
loop_
_entity.id
_entity.type
_entity.pdbx_description
1 polymer ?
#
loop_
_entity_poly.entity_id
_entity_poly.type
_entity_poly.pdbx_seq_one_letter_code
_entity_poly.pdbx_strand_id
1 'polypeptide(L)'
;MNDPPKMVHRSTVTVPYFEDNFTGERAARDEETGKTYYVPDNMTYKDWYDKYVENSKEHVIIKLAKSNKIKGKVNTSPKLIDVSDYLFDDKHINKQRNHKVSKEDAIEFIKNAVVSIERWGGQFVCYYGFEGATYIDTVKKNIRTSFRRAEYDDKTEKFIKGVEDIDS
;
A
#
# COMPACT_ATOMS: atom_id res chain seq x y z
N MET A 1 -37.64 -5.74 63.51
CA MET A 1 -36.28 -5.93 62.97
C MET A 1 -36.36 -5.59 61.49
N ASN A 2 -35.87 -4.40 61.13
CA ASN A 2 -36.00 -3.86 59.77
C ASN A 2 -35.00 -4.57 58.85
N ASP A 3 -35.51 -5.31 57.87
CA ASP A 3 -34.70 -5.89 56.80
C ASP A 3 -34.57 -4.84 55.68
N PRO A 4 -33.37 -4.43 55.26
CA PRO A 4 -33.23 -3.42 54.21
C PRO A 4 -33.56 -4.03 52.83
N PRO A 5 -34.14 -3.26 51.90
CA PRO A 5 -34.46 -3.74 50.57
C PRO A 5 -33.16 -4.03 49.80
N LYS A 6 -32.91 -5.31 49.48
CA LYS A 6 -31.78 -5.70 48.62
C LYS A 6 -32.07 -5.32 47.17
N MET A 7 -31.34 -4.34 46.67
CA MET A 7 -31.35 -3.86 45.28
C MET A 7 -31.14 -5.01 44.27
N VAL A 8 -32.02 -5.08 43.27
CA VAL A 8 -31.81 -5.86 42.03
C VAL A 8 -30.89 -5.09 41.12
N HIS A 9 -29.57 -5.22 41.29
CA HIS A 9 -28.57 -4.87 40.28
C HIS A 9 -27.44 -5.90 40.33
N ARG A 10 -27.74 -7.14 39.93
CA ARG A 10 -26.73 -8.14 39.61
C ARG A 10 -26.60 -8.17 38.10
N SER A 11 -25.43 -7.82 37.58
CA SER A 11 -25.03 -8.10 36.21
C SER A 11 -24.91 -9.62 36.05
N THR A 12 -26.00 -10.32 35.75
CA THR A 12 -25.93 -11.71 35.33
C THR A 12 -25.44 -11.73 33.88
N VAL A 13 -24.16 -12.09 33.67
CA VAL A 13 -23.69 -12.48 32.35
C VAL A 13 -24.21 -13.90 32.12
N THR A 14 -25.33 -14.03 31.43
CA THR A 14 -25.71 -15.31 30.83
C THR A 14 -24.77 -15.52 29.66
N VAL A 15 -23.61 -16.16 29.92
CA VAL A 15 -22.70 -16.57 28.84
C VAL A 15 -23.46 -17.66 28.08
N PRO A 16 -23.77 -17.49 26.78
CA PRO A 16 -24.37 -18.58 26.01
C PRO A 16 -23.38 -19.74 26.02
N TYR A 17 -23.85 -20.93 26.40
CA TYR A 17 -23.06 -22.15 26.30
C TYR A 17 -22.89 -22.46 24.81
N PHE A 18 -21.72 -22.15 24.27
CA PHE A 18 -21.29 -22.65 22.97
C PHE A 18 -20.73 -24.06 23.21
N GLU A 19 -21.19 -25.05 22.43
CA GLU A 19 -20.53 -26.35 22.39
C GLU A 19 -19.07 -26.12 21.99
N ASP A 20 -18.18 -26.37 22.95
CA ASP A 20 -16.74 -26.23 22.83
C ASP A 20 -16.21 -27.33 21.88
N ASN A 21 -16.50 -27.20 20.59
CA ASN A 21 -15.67 -27.82 19.57
C ASN A 21 -14.34 -27.06 19.57
N PHE A 22 -13.49 -27.43 20.54
CA PHE A 22 -12.06 -27.13 20.64
C PHE A 22 -11.28 -27.80 19.48
N THR A 23 -11.82 -27.79 18.26
CA THR A 23 -10.99 -27.77 17.06
C THR A 23 -10.19 -26.48 17.17
N GLY A 24 -8.96 -26.59 17.65
CA GLY A 24 -8.03 -25.48 17.80
C GLY A 24 -7.84 -24.85 16.42
N GLU A 25 -8.70 -23.90 16.09
CA GLU A 25 -8.64 -23.11 14.89
C GLU A 25 -8.93 -21.66 15.29
N ARG A 26 -7.99 -20.78 14.96
CA ARG A 26 -8.07 -19.35 15.21
C ARG A 26 -8.81 -18.73 14.03
N ALA A 27 -9.91 -18.06 14.29
CA ALA A 27 -10.62 -17.30 13.28
C ALA A 27 -9.78 -16.08 12.85
N ALA A 28 -9.46 -15.98 11.56
CA ALA A 28 -8.82 -14.84 10.94
C ALA A 28 -9.77 -14.22 9.91
N ARG A 29 -9.62 -12.91 9.67
CA ARG A 29 -10.44 -12.20 8.69
C ARG A 29 -9.59 -11.91 7.47
N ASP A 30 -10.11 -12.26 6.30
CA ASP A 30 -9.52 -11.89 5.02
C ASP A 30 -9.87 -10.42 4.74
N GLU A 31 -8.85 -9.61 4.43
CA GLU A 31 -9.01 -8.18 4.14
C GLU A 31 -9.68 -7.93 2.77
N GLU A 32 -9.46 -8.80 1.78
CA GLU A 32 -10.04 -8.65 0.45
C GLU A 32 -11.47 -9.17 0.37
N THR A 33 -11.73 -10.37 0.92
CA THR A 33 -13.06 -10.99 0.82
C THR A 33 -13.97 -10.65 1.99
N GLY A 34 -13.42 -10.13 3.10
CA GLY A 34 -14.15 -9.85 4.33
C GLY A 34 -14.66 -11.10 5.06
N LYS A 35 -14.40 -12.29 4.51
CA LYS A 35 -14.85 -13.58 5.03
C LYS A 35 -13.94 -14.03 6.16
N THR A 36 -14.54 -14.70 7.14
CA THR A 36 -13.78 -15.37 8.21
C THR A 36 -13.25 -16.68 7.66
N TYR A 37 -11.94 -16.89 7.77
CA TYR A 37 -11.29 -18.15 7.48
C TYR A 37 -10.66 -18.69 8.77
N TYR A 38 -10.51 -20.01 8.82
CA TYR A 38 -10.02 -20.71 10.00
C TYR A 38 -8.55 -21.08 9.80
N VAL A 39 -7.70 -20.66 10.74
CA VAL A 39 -6.27 -20.98 10.77
C VAL A 39 -6.04 -22.04 11.83
N PRO A 40 -5.43 -23.20 11.51
CA PRO A 40 -5.14 -24.23 12.51
C PRO A 40 -4.31 -23.70 13.68
N ASP A 41 -4.60 -24.11 14.91
CA ASP A 41 -3.94 -23.66 16.14
C ASP A 41 -2.50 -24.17 16.27
N ASN A 42 -2.18 -25.27 15.57
CA ASN A 42 -0.81 -25.78 15.45
C ASN A 42 0.05 -24.97 14.45
N MET A 43 -0.53 -23.98 13.75
CA MET A 43 0.23 -23.10 12.84
C MET A 43 0.88 -21.97 13.63
N THR A 44 2.21 -21.83 13.52
CA THR A 44 2.90 -20.68 14.12
C THR A 44 2.67 -19.41 13.32
N TYR A 45 2.86 -18.23 13.94
CA TYR A 45 2.80 -16.95 13.22
C TYR A 45 3.76 -16.92 12.02
N LYS A 46 4.93 -17.57 12.14
CA LYS A 46 5.92 -17.64 11.07
C LYS A 46 5.39 -18.43 9.88
N ASP A 47 4.80 -19.60 10.12
CA ASP A 47 4.24 -20.44 9.05
C ASP A 47 3.04 -19.77 8.38
N TRP A 48 2.20 -19.06 9.15
CA TRP A 48 1.12 -18.25 8.61
C TRP A 48 1.64 -17.08 7.77
N TYR A 49 2.66 -16.36 8.25
CA TYR A 49 3.29 -15.25 7.54
C TYR A 49 3.89 -15.72 6.21
N ASP A 50 4.65 -16.81 6.22
CA ASP A 50 5.28 -17.37 5.03
C ASP A 50 4.23 -17.84 4.00
N LYS A 51 3.10 -18.37 4.47
CA LYS A 51 2.03 -18.88 3.59
C LYS A 51 1.17 -17.77 2.99
N TYR A 52 0.75 -16.80 3.79
CA TYR A 52 -0.27 -15.82 3.41
C TYR A 52 0.30 -14.42 3.14
N VAL A 53 1.42 -14.05 3.77
CA VAL A 53 1.98 -12.68 3.67
C VAL A 53 3.20 -12.63 2.75
N GLU A 54 4.12 -13.59 2.82
CA GLU A 54 5.36 -13.56 2.02
C GLU A 54 5.08 -13.62 0.51
N ASN A 55 4.06 -14.40 0.11
CA ASN A 55 3.67 -14.57 -1.31
C ASN A 55 2.66 -13.54 -1.81
N SER A 56 2.25 -12.57 -0.98
CA SER A 56 1.33 -11.53 -1.44
C SER A 56 2.03 -10.60 -2.45
N LYS A 57 1.30 -10.15 -3.47
CA LYS A 57 1.83 -9.22 -4.49
C LYS A 57 2.50 -8.01 -3.84
N GLU A 58 1.89 -7.47 -2.80
CA GLU A 58 2.40 -6.32 -2.05
C GLU A 58 3.76 -6.61 -1.42
N HIS A 59 3.89 -7.76 -0.75
CA HIS A 59 5.10 -8.08 -0.03
C HIS A 59 6.27 -8.37 -0.98
N VAL A 60 6.00 -9.01 -2.13
CA VAL A 60 7.00 -9.22 -3.19
C VAL A 60 7.47 -7.89 -3.76
N ILE A 61 6.56 -6.96 -4.06
CA ILE A 61 6.90 -5.63 -4.57
C ILE A 61 7.71 -4.83 -3.53
N ILE A 62 7.34 -4.88 -2.25
CA ILE A 62 8.11 -4.26 -1.16
C ILE A 62 9.52 -4.85 -1.08
N LYS A 63 9.66 -6.17 -1.23
CA LYS A 63 10.97 -6.87 -1.23
C LYS A 63 11.81 -6.44 -2.42
N LEU A 64 11.23 -6.33 -3.62
CA LEU A 64 11.90 -5.81 -4.82
C LEU A 64 12.36 -4.37 -4.64
N ALA A 65 11.54 -3.50 -4.06
CA ALA A 65 11.90 -2.11 -3.77
C ALA A 65 13.10 -2.03 -2.81
N LYS A 66 13.07 -2.82 -1.73
CA LYS A 66 14.18 -2.91 -0.75
C LYS A 66 15.47 -3.42 -1.41
N SER A 67 15.39 -4.49 -2.20
CA SER A 67 16.54 -5.06 -2.94
C SER A 67 17.17 -4.03 -3.90
N ASN A 68 16.35 -3.20 -4.54
CA ASN A 68 16.81 -2.13 -5.44
C ASN A 68 17.19 -0.82 -4.71
N LYS A 69 17.24 -0.82 -3.36
CA LYS A 69 17.57 0.34 -2.51
C LYS A 69 16.62 1.52 -2.70
N ILE A 70 15.38 1.28 -3.10
CA ILE A 70 14.35 2.31 -3.22
C ILE A 70 13.80 2.59 -1.81
N LYS A 71 13.90 3.84 -1.38
CA LYS A 71 13.45 4.28 -0.06
C LYS A 71 12.03 4.87 -0.15
N GLY A 72 11.18 4.47 0.79
CA GLY A 72 9.84 5.00 0.96
C GLY A 72 8.85 3.91 1.39
N LYS A 73 7.63 4.33 1.68
CA LYS A 73 6.50 3.42 1.86
C LYS A 73 5.93 3.11 0.48
N VAL A 74 5.98 1.85 0.08
CA VAL A 74 5.50 1.39 -1.23
C VAL A 74 4.04 0.99 -1.09
N ASN A 75 3.19 1.53 -1.95
CA ASN A 75 1.78 1.18 -2.06
C ASN A 75 1.54 0.62 -3.47
N THR A 76 1.02 -0.60 -3.53
CA THR A 76 0.61 -1.34 -4.74
C THR A 76 -0.68 -0.82 -5.37
N SER A 77 -1.54 -0.18 -4.57
CA SER A 77 -2.73 0.51 -5.05
C SER A 77 -2.50 2.02 -4.96
N PRO A 78 -1.96 2.67 -6.02
CA PRO A 78 -1.70 4.10 -6.00
C PRO A 78 -2.99 4.89 -5.84
N LYS A 79 -3.02 5.79 -4.86
CA LYS A 79 -4.14 6.71 -4.69
C LYS A 79 -4.13 7.70 -5.84
N LEU A 80 -5.21 7.71 -6.62
CA LEU A 80 -5.44 8.72 -7.63
C LEU A 80 -5.71 10.06 -6.94
N ILE A 81 -4.87 11.04 -7.24
CA ILE A 81 -4.99 12.40 -6.73
C ILE A 81 -5.29 13.28 -7.93
N ASP A 82 -6.27 14.17 -7.82
CA ASP A 82 -6.49 15.19 -8.83
C ASP A 82 -5.36 16.22 -8.76
N VAL A 83 -4.49 16.18 -9.76
CA VAL A 83 -3.31 17.04 -9.90
C VAL A 83 -3.54 18.14 -10.94
N SER A 84 -4.77 18.33 -11.42
CA SER A 84 -5.11 19.35 -12.42
C SER A 84 -4.72 20.76 -11.96
N ASP A 85 -4.97 21.07 -10.68
CA ASP A 85 -4.64 22.35 -10.04
C ASP A 85 -3.17 22.49 -9.66
N TYR A 86 -2.35 21.44 -9.86
CA TYR A 86 -0.98 21.47 -9.41
C TYR A 86 -0.15 22.36 -10.33
N LEU A 87 0.76 23.11 -9.72
CA LEU A 87 1.76 23.87 -10.44
C LEU A 87 2.68 22.89 -11.18
N PHE A 88 3.01 23.20 -12.42
CA PHE A 88 4.00 22.47 -13.22
C PHE A 88 5.06 23.50 -13.61
N ASP A 89 6.12 23.58 -12.82
CA ASP A 89 7.18 24.55 -13.06
C ASP A 89 8.16 24.01 -14.11
N ASP A 90 7.76 24.21 -15.37
CA ASP A 90 8.46 23.75 -16.57
C ASP A 90 9.93 24.24 -16.61
N LYS A 91 10.21 25.38 -15.99
CA LYS A 91 11.56 25.97 -15.90
C LYS A 91 12.52 25.20 -14.99
N HIS A 92 12.03 24.39 -14.04
CA HIS A 92 12.86 23.63 -13.10
C HIS A 92 13.06 22.17 -13.53
N ILE A 93 12.08 21.57 -14.20
CA ILE A 93 12.13 20.18 -14.69
C ILE A 93 13.05 20.07 -15.92
N ASN A 94 12.94 21.03 -16.84
CA ASN A 94 13.56 20.91 -18.17
C ASN A 94 14.96 21.52 -18.30
N LYS A 95 15.38 22.42 -17.40
CA LYS A 95 16.71 23.04 -17.48
C LYS A 95 17.87 22.15 -17.06
N GLN A 96 17.64 21.08 -16.30
CA GLN A 96 18.73 20.20 -15.84
C GLN A 96 18.83 18.86 -16.58
N ARG A 97 17.75 18.37 -17.23
CA ARG A 97 17.74 17.03 -17.85
C ARG A 97 17.05 16.88 -19.22
N ASN A 98 16.48 17.94 -19.80
CA ASN A 98 15.92 17.91 -21.17
C ASN A 98 14.82 16.86 -21.41
N HIS A 99 14.01 16.58 -20.37
CA HIS A 99 12.86 15.69 -20.43
C HIS A 99 11.78 16.33 -21.32
N LYS A 100 11.50 15.78 -22.50
CA LYS A 100 10.46 16.31 -23.42
C LYS A 100 9.04 15.90 -22.97
N VAL A 101 8.69 16.14 -21.72
CA VAL A 101 7.45 15.66 -21.09
C VAL A 101 6.57 16.85 -20.72
N SER A 102 5.31 16.85 -21.17
CA SER A 102 4.35 17.92 -20.86
C SER A 102 3.59 17.65 -19.56
N LYS A 103 2.78 18.62 -19.11
CA LYS A 103 1.92 18.45 -17.93
C LYS A 103 0.89 17.34 -18.15
N GLU A 104 0.36 17.21 -19.36
CA GLU A 104 -0.60 16.17 -19.74
C GLU A 104 0.01 14.78 -19.60
N ASP A 105 1.22 14.58 -20.13
CA ASP A 105 1.96 13.32 -19.98
C ASP A 105 2.15 12.95 -18.49
N ALA A 106 2.48 13.93 -17.64
CA ALA A 106 2.65 13.70 -16.20
C ALA A 106 1.35 13.23 -15.52
N ILE A 107 0.21 13.80 -15.92
CA ILE A 107 -1.11 13.38 -15.44
C ILE A 107 -1.42 11.96 -15.91
N GLU A 108 -1.10 11.65 -17.16
CA GLU A 108 -1.27 10.31 -17.73
C GLU A 108 -0.44 9.26 -16.99
N PHE A 109 0.83 9.56 -16.67
CA PHE A 109 1.67 8.65 -15.88
C PHE A 109 1.14 8.40 -14.47
N ILE A 110 0.47 9.38 -13.85
CA ILE A 110 -0.18 9.17 -12.53
C ILE A 110 -1.39 8.25 -12.68
N LYS A 111 -2.16 8.38 -13.76
CA LYS A 111 -3.32 7.51 -14.04
C LYS A 111 -2.90 6.08 -14.36
N ASN A 112 -1.84 5.91 -15.16
CA ASN A 112 -1.28 4.61 -15.55
C ASN A 112 -0.27 4.07 -14.53
N ALA A 113 -0.17 4.67 -13.34
CA ALA A 113 0.76 4.23 -12.32
C ALA A 113 0.34 2.88 -11.76
N VAL A 114 1.32 1.99 -11.60
CA VAL A 114 1.13 0.67 -10.98
C VAL A 114 1.50 0.74 -9.51
N VAL A 115 2.52 1.53 -9.18
CA VAL A 115 3.04 1.63 -7.82
C VAL A 115 3.19 3.09 -7.44
N SER A 116 2.81 3.44 -6.21
CA SER A 116 3.16 4.73 -5.61
C SER A 116 4.12 4.54 -4.44
N ILE A 117 5.07 5.47 -4.31
CA ILE A 117 6.05 5.47 -3.23
C ILE A 117 5.96 6.79 -2.48
N GLU A 118 5.52 6.71 -1.23
CA GLU A 118 5.43 7.84 -0.32
C GLU A 118 6.75 8.04 0.43
N ARG A 119 7.20 9.29 0.50
CA ARG A 119 8.39 9.73 1.24
C ARG A 119 8.04 10.87 2.18
N TRP A 120 8.81 11.01 3.26
CA TRP A 120 8.62 12.06 4.27
C TRP A 120 7.18 12.14 4.81
N GLY A 121 6.61 10.99 5.18
CA GLY A 121 5.25 10.92 5.72
C GLY A 121 4.14 11.26 4.71
N GLY A 122 4.40 11.14 3.41
CA GLY A 122 3.41 11.38 2.35
C GLY A 122 3.43 12.79 1.75
N GLN A 123 4.35 13.65 2.19
CA GLN A 123 4.59 14.95 1.55
C GLN A 123 5.04 14.79 0.09
N PHE A 124 5.83 13.75 -0.19
CA PHE A 124 6.37 13.48 -1.50
C PHE A 124 5.90 12.12 -1.97
N VAL A 125 5.31 12.07 -3.17
CA VAL A 125 4.79 10.83 -3.75
C VAL A 125 5.39 10.64 -5.13
N CYS A 126 6.05 9.50 -5.34
CA CYS A 126 6.54 9.06 -6.64
C CYS A 126 5.57 8.02 -7.20
N TYR A 127 4.93 8.33 -8.32
CA TYR A 127 4.13 7.40 -9.09
C TYR A 127 5.02 6.74 -10.14
N TYR A 128 5.02 5.42 -10.20
CA TYR A 128 5.73 4.66 -11.21
C TYR A 128 4.75 3.81 -12.02
N GLY A 129 4.82 3.94 -13.33
CA GLY A 129 4.11 3.08 -14.28
C GLY A 129 5.05 2.47 -15.31
N PHE A 130 4.47 1.68 -16.22
CA PHE A 130 5.20 1.03 -17.31
C PHE A 130 5.67 2.01 -18.40
N GLU A 131 5.03 3.18 -18.52
CA GLU A 131 5.36 4.18 -19.54
C GLU A 131 6.26 5.29 -18.99
N GLY A 132 6.12 5.63 -17.71
CA GLY A 132 6.81 6.74 -17.08
C GLY A 132 6.54 6.85 -15.59
N ALA A 133 7.25 7.77 -14.96
CA ALA A 133 7.16 8.05 -13.55
C ALA A 133 6.99 9.55 -13.31
N THR A 134 6.21 9.88 -12.28
CA THR A 134 5.91 11.26 -11.92
C THR A 134 6.13 11.47 -10.43
N TYR A 135 6.85 12.53 -10.10
CA TYR A 135 7.17 12.93 -8.74
C TYR A 135 6.40 14.18 -8.35
N ILE A 136 5.55 14.07 -7.34
CA ILE A 136 4.70 15.16 -6.88
C ILE A 136 4.98 15.52 -5.42
N ASP A 137 4.75 16.79 -5.10
CA ASP A 137 4.69 17.33 -3.75
C ASP A 137 3.23 17.62 -3.42
N THR A 138 2.67 16.89 -2.45
CA THR A 138 1.27 17.01 -2.02
C THR A 138 1.05 18.25 -1.15
N VAL A 139 2.08 18.72 -0.45
CA VAL A 139 2.00 19.89 0.43
C VAL A 139 2.05 21.18 -0.38
N LYS A 140 2.97 21.25 -1.35
CA LYS A 140 3.09 22.42 -2.24
C LYS A 140 2.17 22.38 -3.45
N LYS A 141 1.46 21.27 -3.68
CA LYS A 141 0.65 21.01 -4.88
C LYS A 141 1.43 21.30 -6.16
N ASN A 142 2.61 20.69 -6.27
CA ASN A 142 3.52 20.93 -7.39
C ASN A 142 4.02 19.60 -7.95
N ILE A 143 3.97 19.46 -9.27
CA ILE A 143 4.61 18.36 -9.99
C ILE A 143 6.09 18.72 -10.10
N ARG A 144 6.94 17.97 -9.40
CA ARG A 144 8.37 18.29 -9.28
C ARG A 144 9.19 17.84 -10.46
N THR A 145 8.91 16.66 -11.01
CA THR A 145 9.60 16.06 -12.15
C THR A 145 8.77 14.91 -12.71
N SER A 146 8.73 14.76 -14.02
CA SER A 146 8.17 13.60 -14.72
C SER A 146 9.17 13.12 -15.77
N PHE A 147 9.28 11.82 -15.94
CA PHE A 147 10.21 11.22 -16.90
C PHE A 147 9.64 9.93 -17.48
N ARG A 148 10.04 9.62 -18.71
CA ARG A 148 9.60 8.41 -19.42
C ARG A 148 10.44 7.21 -18.98
N ARG A 149 9.93 5.99 -19.21
CA ARG A 149 10.66 4.74 -18.90
C ARG A 149 12.05 4.68 -19.51
N ALA A 150 12.25 5.29 -20.68
CA ALA A 150 13.55 5.38 -21.35
C ALA A 150 14.64 6.10 -20.52
N GLU A 151 14.25 6.88 -19.51
CA GLU A 151 15.14 7.65 -18.65
C GLU A 151 15.23 7.06 -17.23
N TYR A 152 14.71 5.85 -17.03
CA TYR A 152 14.83 5.16 -15.76
C TYR A 152 16.27 4.76 -15.49
N ASP A 153 16.75 5.04 -14.28
CA ASP A 153 18.01 4.47 -13.80
C ASP A 153 17.90 2.93 -13.75
N ASP A 154 19.01 2.21 -13.92
CA ASP A 154 19.08 0.74 -13.94
C ASP A 154 18.31 0.06 -12.78
N LYS A 155 18.33 0.69 -11.60
CA LYS A 155 17.65 0.18 -10.39
C LYS A 155 16.14 0.29 -10.50
N THR A 156 15.67 1.42 -11.01
CA THR A 156 14.24 1.69 -11.21
C THR A 156 13.71 0.82 -12.33
N GLU A 157 14.47 0.65 -13.41
CA GLU A 157 14.09 -0.24 -14.51
C GLU A 157 13.97 -1.70 -14.05
N LYS A 158 14.94 -2.20 -13.27
CA LYS A 158 14.87 -3.55 -12.67
C LYS A 158 13.67 -3.71 -11.75
N PHE A 159 13.37 -2.69 -10.96
CA PHE A 159 12.20 -2.69 -10.08
C PHE A 159 10.91 -2.81 -10.90
N ILE A 160 10.73 -1.97 -11.92
CA ILE A 160 9.51 -1.95 -12.74
C ILE A 160 9.36 -3.22 -13.57
N LYS A 161 10.44 -3.78 -14.13
CA LYS A 161 10.41 -5.10 -14.78
C LYS A 161 9.93 -6.18 -13.81
N GLY A 162 10.47 -6.20 -12.59
CA GLY A 162 10.03 -7.19 -11.59
C GLY A 162 8.57 -7.01 -11.15
N VAL A 163 8.02 -5.79 -11.20
CA VAL A 163 6.59 -5.55 -10.98
C VAL A 163 5.76 -6.02 -12.17
N GLU A 164 6.23 -5.78 -13.40
CA GLU A 164 5.60 -6.21 -14.66
C GLU A 164 5.46 -7.74 -14.73
N ASP A 165 6.48 -8.48 -14.28
CA ASP A 165 6.47 -9.94 -14.21
C ASP A 165 5.45 -10.50 -13.19
N ILE A 166 5.05 -9.72 -12.18
CA ILE A 166 4.09 -10.13 -11.14
C ILE A 166 2.63 -9.92 -11.60
N ASP A 167 2.41 -8.96 -12.49
CA ASP A 167 1.10 -8.66 -13.06
C ASP A 167 0.84 -9.34 -14.43
N SER A 168 1.86 -9.99 -15.00
CA SER A 168 1.75 -10.84 -16.22
C SER A 168 1.16 -12.22 -15.93
#